data_AF-A0A067NM89-F1
#
_entry.id   AF-A0A067NM89-F1
#
_cell.length_a   1.000
_cell.length_b   1.000
_cell.length_c   1.000
_cell.angle_alpha   90.00
_cell.angle_beta   90.00
_cell.angle_gamma   90.00
#
_symmetry.space_group_name_H-M   'P 1'
#
loop_
_entity.id
_entity.type
_entity.pdbx_description
1 polymer ?
#
loop_
_entity_poly.entity_id
_entity_poly.type
_entity_poly.pdbx_seq_one_letter_code
_entity_poly.pdbx_strand_id
1 'polypeptide(L)' 'YSSTAAELSEGEKLIHSKLSDKFKPSQLQVQDVSGGCGAFYAVTIASNAFKGLSTIKQHRMVTELLKKEIEGIHGIQV' A
#
# COMPACT_ATOMS: atom_id res chain seq x y z
N TYR A 1 -22.52 -10.01 -13.18
CA TYR A 1 -22.78 -8.62 -12.78
C TYR A 1 -21.55 -7.80 -13.13
N SER A 2 -21.78 -6.82 -13.99
CA SER A 2 -20.82 -5.82 -14.47
C SER A 2 -20.16 -5.08 -13.30
N SER A 3 -18.88 -4.72 -13.44
CA SER A 3 -18.35 -3.43 -12.95
C SER A 3 -17.00 -3.12 -13.62
N THR A 4 -17.09 -2.29 -14.64
CA THR A 4 -16.02 -1.51 -15.26
C THR A 4 -15.58 -0.36 -14.35
N ALA A 5 -14.27 -0.06 -14.38
CA ALA A 5 -13.64 1.22 -14.05
C ALA A 5 -13.56 1.66 -12.56
N ALA A 6 -12.33 1.62 -12.05
CA ALA A 6 -11.70 2.71 -11.28
C ALA A 6 -12.34 3.16 -9.95
N GLU A 7 -12.84 2.23 -9.14
CA GLU A 7 -12.92 2.47 -7.70
C GLU A 7 -11.62 1.97 -7.08
N LEU A 8 -10.77 2.89 -6.61
CA LEU A 8 -9.63 2.55 -5.75
C LEU A 8 -10.15 1.59 -4.68
N SER A 9 -9.62 0.37 -4.63
CA SER A 9 -10.06 -0.64 -3.68
C SER A 9 -9.89 -0.10 -2.26
N GLU A 10 -10.72 -0.56 -1.32
CA GLU A 10 -10.59 -0.14 0.08
C GLU A 10 -9.16 -0.36 0.59
N GLY A 11 -8.50 -1.44 0.13
CA GLY A 11 -7.09 -1.70 0.38
C GLY A 11 -6.16 -0.63 -0.21
N GLU A 12 -6.33 -0.23 -1.46
CA GLU A 12 -5.50 0.82 -2.08
C GLU A 12 -5.62 2.15 -1.32
N LYS A 13 -6.84 2.57 -0.97
CA LYS A 13 -7.08 3.80 -0.20
C LYS A 13 -6.44 3.72 1.19
N LEU A 14 -6.59 2.59 1.87
CA LEU A 14 -6.02 2.37 3.20
C LEU A 14 -4.48 2.44 3.15
N ILE A 15 -3.88 1.71 2.21
CA ILE A 15 -2.43 1.69 1.98
C ILE A 15 -1.93 3.09 1.64
N HIS A 16 -2.63 3.80 0.75
CA HIS A 16 -2.26 5.16 0.34
C HIS A 16 -2.27 6.12 1.53
N SER A 17 -3.35 6.15 2.32
CA SER A 17 -3.43 7.02 3.49
C SER A 17 -2.33 6.71 4.51
N LYS A 18 -2.06 5.43 4.79
CA LYS A 18 -1.07 5.01 5.78
C LYS A 18 0.36 5.37 5.38
N LEU A 19 0.71 5.09 4.12
CA LEU A 19 2.02 5.46 3.58
C LEU A 19 2.19 6.98 3.53
N SER A 20 1.12 7.70 3.20
CA SER A 20 1.10 9.16 3.21
C SER A 20 1.37 9.73 4.60
N ASP A 21 0.65 9.24 5.63
CA ASP A 21 0.83 9.68 7.02
C ASP A 21 2.22 9.36 7.56
N LYS A 22 2.71 8.14 7.32
CA LYS A 22 3.97 7.67 7.90
C LYS A 22 5.19 8.31 7.26
N PHE A 23 5.22 8.32 5.93
CA PHE A 23 6.42 8.67 5.18
C PHE A 23 6.36 10.07 4.58
N LYS A 24 5.20 10.74 4.62
CA LYS A 24 4.95 12.05 3.99
C LYS A 24 5.63 12.16 2.62
N PRO A 25 5.36 11.20 1.72
CA PRO A 25 6.03 11.13 0.44
C PRO A 25 5.65 12.31 -0.44
N SER A 26 6.60 12.79 -1.24
CA SER A 26 6.33 13.74 -2.30
C SER A 26 5.61 13.09 -3.48
N GLN A 27 5.75 11.77 -3.65
CA GLN A 27 5.01 11.00 -4.64
C GLN A 27 4.62 9.64 -4.07
N LEU A 28 3.33 9.30 -4.18
CA LEU A 28 2.79 8.03 -3.72
C LEU A 28 1.75 7.51 -4.71
N GLN A 29 2.02 6.33 -5.25
CA GLN A 29 1.12 5.60 -6.13
C GLN A 29 0.94 4.19 -5.56
N VAL A 30 -0.31 3.76 -5.50
CA VAL A 30 -0.71 2.41 -5.08
C VAL A 30 -1.61 1.86 -6.18
N GLN A 31 -1.35 0.64 -6.62
CA GLN A 31 -2.11 -0.01 -7.68
C GLN A 31 -2.32 -1.49 -7.35
N ASP A 32 -3.55 -1.97 -7.35
CA ASP A 32 -3.89 -3.38 -7.28
C ASP A 32 -3.40 -4.09 -8.54
N VAL A 33 -2.52 -5.07 -8.36
CA VAL A 33 -1.98 -5.93 -9.43
C VAL A 33 -2.50 -7.36 -9.31
N SER A 34 -3.48 -7.59 -8.42
CA SER A 34 -4.12 -8.88 -8.19
C SER A 34 -5.36 -9.11 -9.06
N GLY A 35 -5.71 -8.14 -9.90
CA GLY A 35 -6.91 -8.21 -10.75
C GLY A 35 -8.20 -8.00 -9.96
N GLY A 36 -8.14 -7.26 -8.85
CA GLY A 36 -9.32 -6.93 -8.04
C GLY A 36 -9.62 -7.91 -6.91
N CYS A 37 -8.70 -8.83 -6.59
CA CYS A 37 -8.79 -9.70 -5.41
C CYS A 37 -8.33 -8.99 -4.13
N GLY A 38 -7.63 -7.85 -4.24
CA GLY A 38 -7.11 -7.10 -3.11
C GLY A 38 -5.95 -7.81 -2.38
N ALA A 39 -5.30 -8.78 -3.03
CA ALA A 39 -4.27 -9.61 -2.43
C ALA A 39 -2.84 -9.10 -2.71
N PHE A 40 -2.65 -8.37 -3.82
CA PHE A 40 -1.35 -7.86 -4.26
C PHE A 40 -1.45 -6.42 -4.73
N TYR A 41 -0.59 -5.58 -4.18
CA TYR A 41 -0.52 -4.16 -4.49
C TYR A 41 0.90 -3.78 -4.92
N ALA A 42 1.02 -3.10 -6.04
CA ALA A 42 2.23 -2.40 -6.45
C ALA A 42 2.23 -1.01 -5.82
N VAL A 43 3.24 -0.74 -4.98
CA VAL A 43 3.41 0.54 -4.31
C VAL A 43 4.66 1.22 -4.83
N THR A 44 4.49 2.43 -5.37
CA THR A 44 5.59 3.32 -5.75
C THR A 44 5.59 4.53 -4.83
N ILE A 45 6.67 4.72 -4.08
CA ILE A 45 6.78 5.79 -3.09
C ILE A 45 8.10 6.53 -3.23
N ALA A 46 8.05 7.85 -3.30
CA ALA A 46 9.19 8.75 -3.23
C ALA A 46 9.05 9.64 -2.00
N SER A 47 9.96 9.47 -1.05
CA SER A 47 10.02 10.28 0.18
C SER A 47 11.48 10.55 0.53
N ASN A 48 11.73 11.70 1.17
CA ASN A 48 13.01 11.99 1.79
C ASN A 48 13.38 10.98 2.89
N ALA A 49 12.40 10.27 3.47
CA ALA A 49 12.63 9.19 4.43
C ALA A 49 13.45 8.03 3.86
N PHE A 50 13.44 7.83 2.54
CA PHE A 50 14.20 6.77 1.87
C PHE A 50 15.57 7.22 1.38
N LYS A 51 15.87 8.53 1.47
CA LYS A 51 17.15 9.09 1.01
C LYS A 51 18.30 8.51 1.84
N GLY A 52 19.22 7.82 1.18
CA GLY A 52 20.37 7.18 1.82
C GLY A 52 20.12 5.77 2.37
N LEU A 53 18.92 5.21 2.22
CA LEU A 53 18.64 3.81 2.52
C LEU A 53 18.89 2.93 1.30
N SER A 54 19.40 1.72 1.51
CA SER A 54 19.49 0.73 0.44
C SER A 54 18.09 0.26 0.01
N THR A 55 17.94 -0.12 -1.26
CA THR A 55 16.67 -0.59 -1.84
C THR A 55 15.99 -1.65 -0.98
N ILE A 56 16.75 -2.61 -0.45
CA ILE A 56 16.24 -3.67 0.44
C ILE A 56 15.65 -3.08 1.74
N LYS A 57 16.32 -2.09 2.36
CA LYS A 57 15.81 -1.43 3.57
C LYS A 57 14.53 -0.66 3.29
N GLN A 58 14.45 0.00 2.13
CA GLN A 58 13.24 0.71 1.69
C GLN A 58 12.07 -0.27 1.53
N HIS A 59 12.27 -1.36 0.79
CA HIS A 59 11.26 -2.40 0.62
C HIS A 59 10.84 -3.00 1.97
N ARG A 60 11.78 -3.39 2.83
CA ARG A 60 11.46 -3.92 4.17
C ARG A 60 10.62 -2.94 4.99
N MET A 61 10.98 -1.65 4.99
CA MET A 61 10.26 -0.64 5.76
C MET A 61 8.83 -0.44 5.28
N VAL A 62 8.61 -0.44 3.95
CA VAL A 62 7.28 -0.37 3.35
C VAL A 62 6.51 -1.67 3.66
N THR A 63 7.09 -2.84 3.39
CA THR A 63 6.45 -4.14 3.66
C THR A 63 6.10 -4.32 5.13
N GLU A 64 6.95 -3.94 6.08
CA GLU A 64 6.63 -4.04 7.51
C GLU A 64 5.50 -3.10 7.94
N LEU A 65 5.42 -1.89 7.36
CA LEU A 65 4.29 -1.01 7.59
C LEU A 65 3.00 -1.64 7.08
N LEU A 66 3.01 -2.11 5.84
CA LEU A 66 1.84 -2.74 5.21
C LEU A 66 1.44 -4.01 5.95
N LYS A 67 2.42 -4.85 6.34
CA LYS A 67 2.17 -6.09 7.07
C LYS A 67 1.51 -5.81 8.42
N LYS A 68 1.99 -4.83 9.20
CA LYS A 68 1.34 -4.45 10.47
C LYS A 68 -0.10 -3.99 10.31
N GLU A 69 -0.41 -3.33 9.21
CA GLU A 69 -1.76 -2.83 8.93
C GLU A 69 -2.67 -3.92 8.35
N ILE A 70 -2.15 -4.76 7.45
CA ILE A 70 -2.87 -5.89 6.83
C ILE A 70 -3.04 -7.07 7.81
N GLU A 71 -2.10 -7.27 8.74
CA GLU A 71 -2.29 -8.19 9.88
C GLU A 71 -3.48 -7.75 10.75
N GLY A 72 -3.81 -6.46 10.76
CA GLY A 72 -5.04 -5.94 11.37
C GLY A 72 -6.32 -6.16 10.55
N ILE A 73 -6.20 -6.50 9.26
CA ILE A 73 -7.34 -6.77 8.37
C ILE A 73 -7.84 -8.23 8.52
N HIS A 74 -7.13 -9.09 9.25
CA HIS A 74 -7.66 -10.38 9.69
C HIS A 74 -8.49 -10.21 10.97
N GLY A 75 -9.69 -9.68 10.78
CA GLY A 75 -10.63 -9.44 11.87
C GLY A 75 -12.06 -9.14 11.43
N ILE A 76 -12.49 -9.57 10.25
CA ILE A 76 -13.93 -9.75 10.00
C ILE A 76 -14.16 -11.17 9.47
N GLN A 77 -14.65 -11.99 10.38
CA GLN A 77 -15.33 -13.24 10.12
C GLN A 77 -16.82 -12.99 10.36
N VAL A 78 -17.61 -12.91 9.30
CA VAL A 78 -18.88 -13.61 8.99
C VAL A 78 -19.35 -13.20 7.60
#